data_AF-A0A8T4FZA7-F1
#
_entry.id   AF-A0A8T4FZA7-F1
#
_cell.length_a   1.000
_cell.length_b   1.000
_cell.length_c   1.000
_cell.angle_alpha   90.00
_cell.angle_beta   90.00
_cell.angle_gamma   90.00
#
_symmetry.space_group_name_H-M   'P 1'
#
loop_
_entity.id
_entity.type
_entity.pdbx_description
1 polymer ?
#
loop_
_entity_poly.entity_id
_entity_poly.type
_entity_poly.pdbx_seq_one_letter_code
_entity_poly.pdbx_strand_id
1 'polypeptide(L)'
;MKPKPILILFFLLMSIYFYGLGLLSIADRFTFLGFWGIGSIHLLIGFGIFLGKEIAITTATYVTLLDFLFGLLWAIVGLTVSSIILAILSALALFLLLDEDVRMELKV
;
A
#
# COMPACT_ATOMS: atom_id res chain seq x y z
N MET A 1 5.55 5.33 -18.74
CA MET A 1 6.14 4.25 -17.91
C MET A 1 5.10 3.14 -17.80
N LYS A 2 5.50 1.87 -17.75
CA LYS A 2 4.56 0.76 -17.57
C LYS A 2 3.92 0.81 -16.17
N PRO A 3 2.61 0.55 -16.02
CA PRO A 3 1.92 0.50 -14.73
C PRO A 3 2.55 -0.44 -13.71
N LYS A 4 3.07 -1.60 -14.14
CA LYS A 4 3.63 -2.63 -13.27
C LYS A 4 4.76 -2.11 -12.36
N PRO A 5 5.84 -1.49 -12.87
CA PRO A 5 6.86 -0.86 -12.04
C PRO A 5 6.34 0.19 -11.06
N ILE A 6 5.33 0.97 -11.45
CA ILE A 6 4.77 2.04 -10.60
C ILE A 6 4.06 1.44 -9.39
N LEU A 7 3.23 0.42 -9.61
CA LEU A 7 2.52 -0.26 -8.53
C LEU A 7 3.49 -1.01 -7.60
N ILE A 8 4.51 -1.68 -8.15
CA ILE A 8 5.56 -2.31 -7.36
C ILE A 8 6.28 -1.28 -6.48
N LEU A 9 6.65 -0.14 -7.05
CA LEU A 9 7.30 0.94 -6.31
C LEU A 9 6.38 1.49 -5.21
N PHE A 10 5.09 1.69 -5.50
CA PHE A 10 4.11 2.11 -4.50
C PHE A 10 4.08 1.16 -3.29
N PHE A 11 3.90 -0.15 -3.53
CA PHE A 11 3.85 -1.14 -2.45
C PHE A 11 5.18 -1.25 -1.69
N LEU A 12 6.31 -1.09 -2.38
CA LEU A 12 7.63 -1.06 -1.75
C LEU A 12 7.81 0.16 -0.84
N LEU A 13 7.44 1.36 -1.31
CA LEU A 13 7.52 2.59 -0.52
C LEU A 13 6.61 2.52 0.71
N MET A 14 5.40 1.99 0.54
CA MET A 14 4.47 1.75 1.65
C MET A 14 5.05 0.79 2.69
N SER A 15 5.66 -0.30 2.24
CA SER A 15 6.33 -1.25 3.13
C SER A 15 7.46 -0.59 3.94
N ILE A 16 8.33 0.16 3.27
CA ILE A 16 9.43 0.90 3.91
C ILE A 16 8.89 1.92 4.92
N TYR A 17 7.85 2.65 4.55
CA TYR A 17 7.21 3.64 5.42
C TYR A 17 6.72 3.00 6.72
N PHE A 18 5.95 1.92 6.63
CA PHE A 18 5.42 1.23 7.81
C PHE A 18 6.52 0.54 8.63
N TYR A 19 7.54 -0.06 8.01
CA TYR A 19 8.69 -0.56 8.76
C TYR A 19 9.43 0.55 9.50
N GLY A 20 9.59 1.72 8.88
CA GLY A 20 10.16 2.91 9.52
C GLY A 20 9.37 3.34 10.75
N LEU A 21 8.03 3.43 10.64
CA LEU A 21 7.16 3.72 11.79
C LEU A 21 7.25 2.66 12.88
N GLY A 22 7.33 1.40 12.50
CA GLY A 22 7.56 0.30 13.41
C GLY A 22 8.86 0.48 14.20
N LEU A 23 9.98 0.71 13.49
CA LEU A 23 11.28 0.94 14.13
C LEU A 23 11.27 2.14 15.10
N LEU A 24 10.58 3.22 14.75
CA LEU A 24 10.40 4.38 15.65
C LEU A 24 9.54 4.05 16.89
N SER A 25 8.72 3.02 16.80
CA SER A 25 7.80 2.58 17.85
C SER A 25 8.32 1.37 18.65
N ILE A 26 9.62 1.05 18.58
CA ILE A 26 10.19 -0.19 19.15
C ILE A 26 9.99 -0.35 20.67
N ALA A 27 9.79 0.77 21.39
CA ALA A 27 9.48 0.76 22.81
C ALA A 27 8.07 0.23 23.13
N ASP A 28 7.13 0.33 22.18
CA ASP A 28 5.79 -0.22 22.29
C ASP A 28 5.63 -1.42 21.36
N ARG A 29 5.67 -2.62 21.96
CA ARG A 29 5.61 -3.89 21.23
C ARG A 29 4.36 -4.04 20.37
N PHE A 30 3.20 -3.59 20.86
CA PHE A 30 1.95 -3.77 20.11
C PHE A 30 1.93 -2.87 18.86
N THR A 31 2.32 -1.61 19.03
CA THR A 31 2.43 -0.66 17.92
C THR A 31 3.51 -1.08 16.92
N PHE A 32 4.67 -1.53 17.40
CA PHE A 32 5.74 -2.09 16.57
C PHE A 32 5.24 -3.25 15.69
N LEU A 33 4.61 -4.26 16.31
CA LEU A 33 4.12 -5.43 15.59
C LEU A 33 3.01 -5.08 14.60
N GLY A 34 2.13 -4.14 14.95
CA GLY A 34 1.09 -3.65 14.05
C GLY A 34 1.69 -3.05 12.78
N PHE A 35 2.61 -2.11 12.91
CA PHE A 35 3.26 -1.49 11.75
C PHE A 35 4.11 -2.47 10.94
N TRP A 36 4.84 -3.37 11.59
CA TRP A 36 5.59 -4.41 10.88
C TRP A 36 4.69 -5.39 10.13
N GLY A 37 3.53 -5.74 10.70
CA GLY A 37 2.52 -6.55 10.02
C GLY A 37 2.01 -5.88 8.75
N ILE A 38 1.64 -4.59 8.85
CA ILE A 38 1.17 -3.81 7.69
C ILE A 38 2.26 -3.68 6.63
N GLY A 39 3.50 -3.37 7.04
CA GLY A 39 4.64 -3.27 6.12
C GLY A 39 4.93 -4.60 5.39
N SER A 40 4.77 -5.73 6.08
CA SER A 40 4.92 -7.06 5.50
C SER A 40 3.84 -7.39 4.47
N ILE A 41 2.58 -7.02 4.75
CA ILE A 41 1.47 -7.21 3.80
C ILE A 41 1.75 -6.46 2.50
N HIS A 42 2.17 -5.20 2.59
CA HIS A 42 2.52 -4.40 1.41
C HIS A 42 3.68 -5.01 0.61
N LEU A 43 4.72 -5.48 1.31
CA LEU A 43 5.86 -6.13 0.67
C LEU A 43 5.44 -7.39 -0.09
N LEU A 44 4.62 -8.24 0.54
CA LEU A 44 4.10 -9.47 -0.07
C LEU A 44 3.23 -9.18 -1.29
N ILE A 45 2.41 -8.13 -1.25
CA ILE A 45 1.62 -7.70 -2.40
C ILE A 45 2.52 -7.22 -3.54
N GLY A 46 3.47 -6.33 -3.26
CA GLY A 46 4.42 -5.84 -4.27
C GLY A 46 5.21 -6.98 -4.92
N PHE A 47 5.66 -7.94 -4.11
CA PHE A 47 6.34 -9.14 -4.59
C PHE A 47 5.40 -10.06 -5.41
N GLY A 48 4.16 -10.22 -4.98
CA GLY A 48 3.15 -10.99 -5.73
C GLY A 48 2.79 -10.37 -7.08
N ILE A 49 2.69 -9.03 -7.15
CA ILE A 49 2.52 -8.28 -8.41
C ILE A 49 3.74 -8.46 -9.31
N PHE A 50 4.96 -8.41 -8.76
CA PHE A 50 6.18 -8.67 -9.51
C PHE A 50 6.14 -10.07 -10.17
N LEU A 51 5.67 -11.08 -9.45
CA LEU A 51 5.50 -12.45 -9.92
C LEU A 51 4.22 -12.69 -10.77
N GLY A 52 3.42 -11.66 -11.03
CA GLY A 52 2.17 -11.77 -11.82
C GLY A 52 1.08 -12.62 -11.16
N LYS A 53 1.08 -12.74 -9.83
CA LYS A 53 0.09 -13.55 -9.11
C LYS A 53 -1.26 -12.83 -9.00
N GLU A 54 -2.29 -13.43 -9.58
CA GLU A 54 -3.66 -12.88 -9.59
C GLU A 54 -4.22 -12.63 -8.19
N ILE A 55 -3.92 -13.51 -7.23
CA ILE A 55 -4.33 -13.32 -5.84
C ILE A 55 -3.73 -12.03 -5.25
N ALA A 56 -2.45 -11.75 -5.53
CA ALA A 56 -1.80 -10.54 -5.05
C ALA A 56 -2.36 -9.28 -5.71
N ILE A 57 -2.65 -9.32 -7.02
CA ILE A 57 -3.27 -8.21 -7.76
C ILE A 57 -4.67 -7.91 -7.20
N THR A 58 -5.44 -8.96 -6.90
CA THR A 58 -6.80 -8.79 -6.34
C THR A 58 -6.74 -8.28 -4.90
N THR A 59 -5.84 -8.82 -4.07
CA THR A 59 -5.62 -8.33 -2.71
C THR A 59 -5.09 -6.88 -2.71
N ALA A 60 -4.27 -6.49 -3.68
CA ALA A 60 -3.77 -5.13 -3.83
C ALA A 60 -4.92 -4.11 -3.88
N THR A 61 -5.95 -4.36 -4.70
CA THR A 61 -7.11 -3.47 -4.81
C THR A 61 -7.79 -3.26 -3.46
N TYR A 62 -7.99 -4.32 -2.68
CA TYR A 62 -8.64 -4.22 -1.37
C TYR A 62 -7.77 -3.51 -0.33
N VAL A 63 -6.48 -3.82 -0.29
CA VAL A 63 -5.55 -3.19 0.66
C VAL A 63 -5.39 -1.71 0.36
N THR A 64 -5.19 -1.35 -0.90
CA THR A 64 -5.10 0.06 -1.31
C THR A 64 -6.40 0.83 -1.06
N LEU A 65 -7.57 0.19 -1.20
CA LEU A 65 -8.84 0.79 -0.80
C LEU A 65 -8.89 1.05 0.72
N LEU A 66 -8.43 0.09 1.53
CA LEU A 66 -8.35 0.29 2.98
C LEU A 66 -7.40 1.44 3.32
N ASP A 67 -6.21 1.50 2.71
CA ASP A 67 -5.25 2.59 2.93
C ASP A 67 -5.84 3.96 2.57
N PHE A 68 -6.60 4.03 1.47
CA PHE A 68 -7.32 5.23 1.08
C PHE A 68 -8.34 5.65 2.15
N LEU A 69 -9.18 4.72 2.60
CA LEU A 69 -10.21 4.98 3.62
C LEU A 69 -9.58 5.38 4.95
N PHE A 70 -8.51 4.71 5.38
CA PHE A 70 -7.77 5.06 6.59
C PHE A 70 -7.09 6.41 6.47
N GLY A 71 -6.45 6.72 5.33
CA GLY A 71 -5.86 8.02 5.06
C GLY A 71 -6.90 9.14 5.14
N LEU A 72 -8.10 8.94 4.57
CA LEU A 72 -9.21 9.89 4.67
C LEU A 72 -9.70 10.04 6.11
N LEU A 73 -9.94 8.93 6.81
CA LEU A 73 -10.45 8.96 8.18
C LEU A 73 -9.47 9.70 9.10
N TRP A 74 -8.17 9.44 8.97
CA TRP A 74 -7.14 10.14 9.74
C TRP A 74 -7.02 11.60 9.34
N ALA A 75 -7.15 11.94 8.05
CA ALA A 75 -7.16 13.33 7.61
C ALA A 75 -8.31 14.14 8.23
N ILE A 76 -9.46 13.50 8.47
CA ILE A 76 -10.62 14.13 9.13
C ILE A 76 -10.41 14.27 10.64
N VAL A 77 -9.85 13.25 11.30
CA VAL A 77 -9.67 13.22 12.77
C VAL A 77 -8.48 14.07 13.23
N GLY A 78 -7.40 14.09 12.44
CA GLY A 78 -6.18 14.81 12.74
C GLY A 78 -5.47 15.15 11.44
N LEU A 79 -5.65 16.39 10.97
CA LEU A 79 -5.05 16.97 9.76
C LEU A 79 -3.52 16.86 9.78
N THR A 80 -3.03 15.69 9.38
CA THR A 80 -1.62 15.36 9.28
C THR A 80 -1.29 15.20 7.81
N VAL A 81 -0.23 15.88 7.38
CA VAL A 81 0.23 15.87 5.98
C VAL A 81 0.44 14.44 5.49
N SER A 82 0.94 13.56 6.35
CA SER A 82 1.14 12.13 6.07
C SER A 82 -0.17 11.41 5.70
N SER A 83 -1.27 11.69 6.39
CA SER A 83 -2.56 11.03 6.14
C SER A 83 -3.19 11.47 4.82
N ILE A 84 -3.04 12.75 4.47
CA ILE A 84 -3.47 13.26 3.16
C ILE A 84 -2.65 12.63 2.04
N ILE A 85 -1.32 12.57 2.20
CA ILE A 85 -0.43 11.94 1.21
C ILE A 85 -0.78 10.46 1.05
N LEU A 86 -1.02 9.74 2.15
CA LEU A 86 -1.45 8.35 2.11
C LEU A 86 -2.73 8.17 1.31
N ALA A 87 -3.76 8.99 1.57
CA ALA A 87 -5.01 8.94 0.84
C ALA A 87 -4.79 9.20 -0.65
N ILE A 88 -4.03 10.23 -1.03
CA ILE A 88 -3.78 10.58 -2.44
C ILE A 88 -3.01 9.45 -3.15
N LEU A 89 -1.92 8.96 -2.57
CA LEU A 89 -1.12 7.90 -3.17
C LEU A 89 -1.93 6.60 -3.32
N SER A 90 -2.74 6.28 -2.31
CA SER A 90 -3.62 5.12 -2.37
C SER A 90 -4.71 5.29 -3.43
N ALA A 91 -5.30 6.47 -3.56
CA ALA A 91 -6.29 6.75 -4.62
C ALA A 91 -5.69 6.60 -6.03
N LEU A 92 -4.46 7.07 -6.24
CA LEU A 92 -3.76 6.92 -7.53
C LEU A 92 -3.43 5.46 -7.83
N ALA A 93 -2.94 4.70 -6.85
CA ALA A 93 -2.69 3.27 -7.01
C ALA A 93 -4.00 2.51 -7.26
N LEU A 94 -5.09 2.88 -6.56
CA LEU A 94 -6.41 2.27 -6.73
C LEU A 94 -6.96 2.54 -8.13
N PHE A 95 -6.80 3.76 -8.66
CA PHE A 95 -7.19 4.11 -10.02
C PHE A 95 -6.53 3.19 -11.05
N LEU A 96 -5.22 2.95 -10.91
CA LEU A 96 -4.49 2.00 -11.77
C LEU A 96 -4.97 0.55 -11.56
N LEU A 97 -5.25 0.14 -10.33
CA LEU A 97 -5.68 -1.22 -10.00
C LEU A 97 -7.14 -1.52 -10.39
N LEU A 98 -7.96 -0.51 -10.67
CA LEU A 98 -9.33 -0.66 -11.16
C LEU A 98 -9.42 -0.72 -12.69
N ASP A 99 -8.37 -0.27 -13.39
CA ASP A 99 -8.25 -0.37 -14.83
C ASP A 99 -7.98 -1.84 -15.24
N GLU A 100 -8.86 -2.40 -16.08
CA GLU A 100 -8.79 -3.79 -16.51
C GLU A 100 -7.58 -4.07 -17.40
N ASP A 101 -7.20 -3.14 -18.27
CA ASP A 101 -6.03 -3.27 -19.15
C ASP A 101 -4.75 -3.31 -18.30
N VAL A 102 -4.68 -2.45 -17.28
CA VAL A 102 -3.58 -2.47 -16.30
C VAL A 102 -3.53 -3.81 -15.58
N ARG A 103 -4.66 -4.29 -15.04
CA ARG A 103 -4.70 -5.58 -14.33
C ARG A 103 -4.28 -6.75 -15.22
N MET A 104 -4.63 -6.72 -16.51
CA MET A 104 -4.20 -7.73 -17.47
C MET A 104 -2.69 -7.65 -17.71
N GLU A 105 -2.12 -6.45 -17.85
CA GLU A 105 -0.67 -6.26 -17.94
C GLU A 105 0.08 -6.81 -16.70
N LEU A 106 -0.48 -6.63 -15.49
CA LEU A 106 0.15 -7.12 -14.26
C LEU A 106 0.29 -8.64 -14.20
N LYS A 107 -0.57 -9.39 -14.91
CA LYS A 107 -0.56 -10.87 -14.95
C LYS A 107 0.53 -11.43 -15.87
N VAL A 108 1.15 -10.58 -16.70
CA VAL A 108 2.22 -10.94 -17.65
C VAL A 108 3.59 -10.68 -17.04
#